data_AF-A0A3D5T8U9-F1
#
_entry.id   AF-A0A3D5T8U9-F1
#
_cell.length_a   1.000
_cell.length_b   1.000
_cell.length_c   1.000
_cell.angle_alpha   90.00
_cell.angle_beta   90.00
_cell.angle_gamma   90.00
#
_symmetry.space_group_name_H-M   'P 1'
#
loop_
_entity.id
_entity.type
_entity.pdbx_description
1 polymer ?
#
loop_
_entity_poly.entity_id
_entity_poly.type
_entity_poly.pdbx_seq_one_letter_code
_entity_poly.pdbx_strand_id
1 'polypeptide(L)' 'MINSVLHSLPTSIRSFVVCQDEVFTIVLNDRLSYENLLQAYAHELYHIQNGDFERKADVNAVEANAHESRPDP' A
#
# COMPACT_ATOMS: atom_id res chain seq x y z
N MET A 1 9.26 14.75 2.70
CA MET A 1 8.64 15.23 1.44
C MET A 1 7.73 14.12 0.90
N ILE A 2 6.61 14.43 0.22
CA ILE A 2 5.72 13.41 -0.36
C ILE A 2 5.59 13.62 -1.87
N ASN A 3 5.85 12.56 -2.64
CA ASN A 3 5.67 12.49 -4.08
C ASN A 3 4.57 11.46 -4.43
N SER A 4 3.98 11.58 -5.61
CA SER A 4 3.05 10.58 -6.15
C SER A 4 3.32 10.30 -7.62
N VAL A 5 3.20 9.02 -7.99
CA VAL A 5 3.38 8.56 -9.37
C VAL A 5 2.31 7.54 -9.74
N LEU A 6 1.92 7.53 -11.01
CA LEU A 6 1.04 6.52 -11.59
C LEU A 6 1.88 5.44 -12.26
N HIS A 7 1.53 4.18 -12.05
CA HIS A 7 2.17 3.05 -12.69
C HIS A 7 1.15 1.97 -13.01
N SER A 8 1.32 1.27 -14.14
CA SER A 8 0.54 0.08 -14.43
C SER A 8 0.97 -1.05 -13.51
N LEU A 9 0.08 -1.44 -12.59
CA LEU A 9 0.31 -2.54 -11.64
C LEU A 9 -0.69 -3.68 -11.89
N PRO A 10 -0.41 -4.91 -11.44
CA PRO A 10 -1.42 -5.97 -11.38
C PRO A 10 -2.70 -5.46 -10.71
N THR A 11 -3.87 -5.86 -11.20
CA THR A 11 -5.17 -5.37 -10.72
C THR A 11 -5.43 -5.68 -9.24
N SER A 12 -4.74 -6.67 -8.68
CA SER A 12 -4.77 -7.02 -7.26
C SER A 12 -4.08 -5.98 -6.36
N ILE A 13 -3.23 -5.13 -6.91
CA ILE A 13 -2.48 -4.10 -6.17
C ILE A 13 -3.06 -2.73 -6.53
N ARG A 14 -3.58 -2.03 -5.51
CA ARG A 14 -4.17 -0.69 -5.70
C ARG A 14 -3.14 0.43 -5.58
N SER A 15 -2.27 0.33 -4.58
CA SER A 15 -1.24 1.32 -4.26
C SER A 15 -0.21 0.73 -3.31
N PHE A 16 0.95 1.39 -3.21
CA PHE A 16 1.94 1.18 -2.14
C PHE A 16 2.82 2.42 -1.99
N VAL A 17 3.63 2.47 -0.94
CA VAL A 17 4.57 3.57 -0.68
C VAL A 17 5.99 3.06 -0.63
N VAL A 18 6.90 3.82 -1.24
CA VAL A 18 8.35 3.64 -1.12
C VAL A 18 8.91 4.80 -0.32
N CYS A 19 9.70 4.52 0.71
CA CYS A 19 10.46 5.53 1.44
C CYS A 19 11.94 5.42 1.07
N GLN A 20 12.53 6.52 0.60
CA GLN A 20 13.96 6.63 0.31
C GLN A 20 14.46 7.98 0.81
N ASP A 21 15.48 7.99 1.68
CA ASP A 21 16.12 9.20 2.21
C ASP A 21 15.10 10.26 2.72
N GLU A 22 14.13 9.83 3.54
CA GLU A 22 13.07 10.69 4.12
C GLU A 22 12.06 11.28 3.10
N VAL A 23 12.09 10.77 1.87
CA VAL A 23 11.10 11.06 0.82
C VAL A 23 10.16 9.87 0.66
N PHE A 24 8.87 10.11 0.88
CA PHE A 24 7.82 9.13 0.63
C PHE A 24 7.30 9.28 -0.80
N THR A 25 7.28 8.20 -1.57
CA THR A 25 6.69 8.15 -2.90
C THR A 25 5.51 7.20 -2.89
N ILE A 26 4.31 7.74 -3.12
CA ILE A 26 3.08 6.96 -3.26
C ILE A 26 2.97 6.50 -4.72
N VAL A 27 2.98 5.19 -4.93
CA VAL A 27 2.76 4.57 -6.24
C VAL A 27 1.31 4.14 -6.34
N LEU A 28 0.59 4.67 -7.33
CA LEU A 28 -0.83 4.42 -7.57
C LEU A 28 -1.02 3.58 -8.85
N ASN A 29 -1.96 2.63 -8.82
CA ASN A 29 -2.28 1.83 -10.00
C ASN A 29 -3.13 2.62 -11.01
N ASP A 30 -2.57 2.92 -12.18
CA ASP A 30 -3.22 3.69 -13.24
C ASP A 30 -4.48 3.01 -13.85
N ARG A 31 -4.67 1.72 -13.56
CA ARG A 31 -5.82 0.93 -14.02
C ARG A 31 -7.08 1.19 -13.18
N LEU A 32 -6.98 1.96 -12.10
CA LEU A 32 -8.10 2.33 -11.24
C LEU A 32 -8.89 3.50 -11.83
N SER A 33 -10.18 3.57 -11.50
CA SER A 33 -10.97 4.78 -11.73
C SER A 33 -10.41 5.95 -10.92
N TYR A 34 -10.70 7.18 -11.34
CA TYR A 34 -10.26 8.38 -10.63
C TYR A 34 -10.69 8.39 -9.15
N GLU A 35 -11.91 7.97 -8.85
CA GLU A 35 -12.39 7.86 -7.47
C GLU A 35 -11.59 6.83 -6.65
N ASN A 36 -11.31 5.67 -7.25
CA ASN A 36 -10.49 4.64 -6.59
C ASN A 36 -9.03 5.08 -6.42
N LEU A 37 -8.49 5.87 -7.36
CA LEU A 37 -7.17 6.49 -7.22
C LEU A 37 -7.13 7.46 -6.04
N LEU A 38 -8.17 8.29 -5.89
CA LEU A 38 -8.28 9.23 -4.78
C LEU A 38 -8.38 8.50 -3.43
N GLN A 39 -9.18 7.43 -3.37
CA GLN A 39 -9.28 6.60 -2.18
C GLN A 39 -7.95 5.91 -1.83
N ALA A 40 -7.25 5.35 -2.82
CA ALA A 40 -5.95 4.73 -2.64
C ALA A 40 -4.90 5.74 -2.16
N TYR A 41 -4.87 6.93 -2.77
CA TYR A 41 -3.97 8.01 -2.35
C TYR A 41 -4.25 8.48 -0.92
N ALA A 42 -5.52 8.67 -0.55
CA ALA A 42 -5.91 9.04 0.81
C ALA A 42 -5.52 7.95 1.83
N HIS A 43 -5.65 6.67 1.45
CA HIS A 43 -5.24 5.53 2.27
C HIS A 43 -3.73 5.55 2.54
N GLU A 44 -2.89 5.73 1.51
CA GLU A 44 -1.44 5.78 1.69
C GLU A 44 -1.00 7.03 2.47
N LEU A 45 -1.62 8.20 2.22
CA LEU A 45 -1.35 9.41 2.99
C LEU A 45 -1.67 9.23 4.48
N TYR A 46 -2.78 8.56 4.81
CA TYR A 46 -3.14 8.24 6.18
C TYR A 46 -2.06 7.39 6.84
N HIS A 47 -1.53 6.38 6.16
CA HIS A 47 -0.42 5.58 6.67
C HIS A 47 0.85 6.42 6.91
N ILE A 48 1.13 7.39 6.03
CA ILE A 48 2.35 8.23 6.13
C ILE A 48 2.23 9.12 7.36
N GLN A 49 1.08 9.74 7.55
CA GLN A 49 0.82 10.67 8.65
C GLN A 49 0.76 9.98 10.02
N ASN A 50 0.27 8.74 10.08
CA ASN A 50 0.16 7.98 11.34
C ASN A 50 1.43 7.20 11.70
N GLY A 51 2.49 7.28 10.89
CA GLY A 51 3.75 6.56 11.16
C GLY A 51 3.62 5.05 11.05
N ASP A 52 2.62 4.53 10.32
CA ASP A 52 2.42 3.08 10.17
C ASP A 52 3.59 2.41 9.42
N PHE A 53 4.38 3.21 8.70
CA PHE A 53 5.61 2.76 8.02
C PHE A 53 6.73 2.37 8.99
N GLU A 54 6.80 2.93 10.20
CA GLU A 54 7.78 2.50 11.22
C GLU A 54 7.36 1.18 11.88
N ARG A 55 6.06 0.85 11.86
CA ARG A 55 5.51 -0.38 12.44
C ARG A 55 5.58 -1.57 11.48
N LYS A 56 5.75 -1.32 10.17
CA LYS A 56 5.91 -2.34 9.12
C LYS A 56 7.33 -2.92 8.97
N ALA A 57 8.23 -2.68 9.92
CA ALA A 57 9.38 -3.58 10.08
C ALA A 57 8.94 -5.01 10.51
N ASP A 58 7.68 -5.18 10.95
CA ASP A 58 7.06 -6.46 11.26
C ASP A 58 6.34 -7.07 10.03
N VAL A 59 7.08 -7.23 8.92
CA VAL A 59 6.58 -7.85 7.67
C VAL A 59 6.18 -9.32 7.88
N ASN A 60 6.55 -9.94 9.00
CA ASN A 60 6.18 -11.32 9.35
C ASN A 60 4.75 -11.49 9.90
N ALA A 61 4.06 -10.42 10.33
CA ALA A 61 2.77 -10.58 11.01
C ALA A 61 1.54 -10.62 10.08
N VAL A 62 1.63 -10.09 8.85
CA VAL A 62 0.48 -10.01 7.92
C VAL A 62 0.38 -11.22 6.98
N GLU A 63 1.47 -11.91 6.67
CA GLU A 63 1.42 -13.15 5.88
C GLU A 63 0.89 -14.36 6.69
N ALA A 64 0.89 -14.30 8.03
CA ALA A 64 0.37 -15.38 8.87
C ALA A 64 -1.17 -15.51 8.87
N ASN A 65 -1.92 -14.42 8.67
CA ASN A 65 -3.38 -14.45 8.72
C ASN A 65 -4.06 -14.85 7.40
N ALA A 66 -3.34 -14.87 6.27
CA ALA A 66 -3.87 -15.35 4.99
C ALA A 66 -3.83 -16.88 4.84
N HIS A 67 -3.22 -17.60 5.78
CA HIS A 67 -3.00 -19.05 5.74
C HIS A 67 -3.80 -19.86 6.77
N GLU A 68 -4.85 -19.30 7.39
CA GLU A 68 -5.71 -20.03 8.36
C GLU A 68 -7.16 -20.26 7.88
N SER A 69 -7.38 -20.50 6.59
CA SER A 69 -8.72 -20.87 6.11
C SER A 69 -8.72 -21.85 4.94
N ARG A 70 -8.10 -23.02 5.10
CA ARG A 70 -8.54 -24.25 4.43
C ARG A 70 -8.47 -25.42 5.41
N PRO A 71 -9.59 -25.86 6.01
CA PRO A 71 -9.73 -27.26 6.38
C PRO A 71 -9.91 -28.04 5.08
N ASP A 72 -8.92 -28.87 4.77
CA ASP A 72 -8.97 -29.91 3.73
C ASP A 72 -9.85 -31.07 4.23
N PRO A 73 -10.85 -31.50 3.45
CA PRO A 73 -11.30 -32.90 3.46
C PRO A 73 -10.81 -33.68 2.23
#